data_AF-A0A4S3KIZ5-F1
#
_entry.id   AF-A0A4S3KIZ5-F1
#
_cell.length_a   1.000
_cell.length_b   1.000
_cell.length_c   1.000
_cell.angle_alpha   90.00
_cell.angle_beta   90.00
_cell.angle_gamma   90.00
#
_symmetry.space_group_name_H-M   'P 1'
#
loop_
_entity.id
_entity.type
_entity.pdbx_description
1 polymer ?
#
loop_
_entity_poly.entity_id
_entity_poly.type
_entity_poly.pdbx_seq_one_letter_code
_entity_poly.pdbx_strand_id
1 'polypeptide(L)'
;MYFFSPPAVSARRMRAAVATLALTLAVAGCATAPPPNDAMNLAQYQLQAARDAGAADYAPVDLGFAQDKFQQAQAAMETRKFADAANLAEESGADAELARVKARLGAARAEIQGKLQENTRLRNEGEQLAARQQQMEQAVPAPAADSSAPLPVGDMPAPSASVLSAPVDGVPTDNPAPAASSGIPGGQP
;
A
#
# COMPACT_ATOMS: atom_id res chain seq x y z
N MET A 1 69.62 -11.96 -29.30
CA MET A 1 68.37 -11.76 -30.07
C MET A 1 67.74 -13.13 -30.31
N TYR A 2 66.75 -13.51 -29.51
CA TYR A 2 65.99 -14.75 -29.75
C TYR A 2 64.82 -14.42 -30.68
N PHE A 3 64.94 -14.82 -31.95
CA PHE A 3 63.84 -14.79 -32.90
C PHE A 3 62.98 -16.04 -32.67
N PHE A 4 61.79 -15.81 -32.17
CA PHE A 4 60.76 -16.83 -31.95
C PHE A 4 60.15 -17.19 -33.33
N SER A 5 60.45 -18.39 -33.82
CA SER A 5 59.94 -18.89 -35.10
C SER A 5 58.55 -19.49 -34.89
N PRO A 6 57.47 -18.97 -35.52
CA PRO A 6 56.15 -19.58 -35.40
C PRO A 6 56.06 -20.84 -36.28
N PRO A 7 55.50 -21.95 -35.79
CA PRO A 7 55.29 -23.14 -36.61
C PRO A 7 54.19 -22.86 -37.65
N ALA A 8 54.47 -23.22 -38.91
CA ALA A 8 53.51 -23.18 -40.02
C ALA A 8 52.43 -24.26 -39.84
N VAL A 9 51.49 -24.03 -38.92
CA VAL A 9 50.28 -24.85 -38.81
C VAL A 9 49.35 -24.44 -39.95
N SER A 10 48.96 -25.39 -40.80
CA SER A 10 48.13 -25.12 -41.97
C SER A 10 46.86 -24.35 -41.56
N ALA A 11 46.61 -23.20 -42.18
CA ALA A 11 45.46 -22.34 -41.87
C ALA A 11 44.11 -23.08 -41.92
N ARG A 12 44.03 -24.17 -42.70
CA ARG A 12 42.86 -25.05 -42.79
C ARG A 12 42.61 -25.84 -41.51
N ARG A 13 43.66 -26.31 -40.83
CA ARG A 13 43.55 -26.99 -39.53
C ARG A 13 43.21 -26.02 -38.40
N MET A 14 43.76 -24.81 -38.41
CA MET A 14 43.36 -23.75 -37.47
C MET A 14 41.89 -23.35 -37.67
N ARG A 15 41.43 -23.13 -38.91
CA ARG A 15 40.02 -22.82 -39.18
C ARG A 15 39.08 -23.95 -38.76
N ALA A 16 39.47 -25.20 -38.99
CA ALA A 16 38.69 -26.35 -38.52
C ALA A 16 38.63 -26.41 -36.99
N ALA A 17 39.76 -26.21 -36.31
CA ALA A 17 39.82 -26.21 -34.84
C ALA A 17 39.00 -25.07 -34.20
N VAL A 18 39.06 -23.86 -34.79
CA VAL A 18 38.26 -22.71 -34.35
C VAL A 18 36.78 -22.95 -34.60
N ALA A 19 36.40 -23.53 -35.75
CA ALA A 19 35.01 -23.86 -36.04
C ALA A 19 34.46 -24.94 -35.09
N THR A 20 35.25 -25.96 -34.76
CA THR A 20 34.84 -26.98 -33.78
C THR A 20 34.73 -26.41 -32.38
N LEU A 21 35.63 -25.51 -31.96
CA LEU A 21 35.58 -24.86 -30.66
C LEU A 21 34.38 -23.90 -30.54
N ALA A 22 34.09 -23.15 -31.60
CA ALA A 22 32.92 -22.27 -31.65
C ALA A 22 31.61 -23.08 -31.58
N LEU A 23 31.56 -24.22 -32.26
CA LEU A 23 30.40 -25.12 -32.23
C LEU A 23 30.20 -25.76 -30.85
N THR A 24 31.27 -26.17 -30.15
CA THR A 24 31.14 -26.74 -28.80
C THR A 24 30.77 -25.69 -27.75
N LEU A 25 31.25 -24.45 -27.86
CA LEU A 25 30.81 -23.35 -26.97
C LEU A 25 29.35 -22.98 -27.20
N ALA A 26 28.88 -23.00 -28.44
CA ALA A 26 27.46 -22.76 -28.75
C ALA A 26 26.54 -23.84 -28.18
N VAL A 27 26.98 -25.12 -28.18
CA VAL A 27 26.20 -26.24 -27.64
C VAL A 27 26.31 -26.32 -26.10
N ALA A 28 27.45 -25.97 -25.50
CA ALA A 28 27.64 -25.96 -24.05
C ALA A 28 26.76 -24.92 -23.34
N GLY A 29 26.33 -23.86 -24.03
CA GLY A 29 25.38 -22.88 -23.50
C GLY A 29 23.93 -23.36 -23.39
N CYS A 30 23.55 -24.43 -24.11
CA CYS A 30 22.16 -24.92 -24.14
C CYS A 30 21.90 -26.21 -23.36
N ALA A 31 22.94 -26.89 -22.85
CA ALA A 31 22.78 -28.21 -22.21
C ALA A 31 22.86 -28.21 -20.67
N THR A 32 23.15 -27.07 -20.03
CA THR A 32 23.48 -27.05 -18.58
C THR A 32 22.81 -25.92 -17.78
N ALA A 33 21.75 -25.29 -18.29
CA ALA A 33 21.01 -24.31 -17.51
C ALA A 33 20.50 -24.97 -16.20
N PRO A 34 20.96 -24.52 -15.01
CA PRO A 34 20.48 -25.08 -13.75
C PRO A 34 18.99 -24.74 -13.57
N PRO A 35 18.24 -25.53 -12.78
CA PRO A 35 16.85 -25.22 -12.49
C PRO A 35 16.68 -23.80 -11.92
N PRO A 36 15.80 -22.96 -12.48
CA PRO A 36 15.63 -21.55 -12.12
C PRO A 36 14.79 -21.38 -10.84
N ASN A 37 15.21 -22.00 -9.74
CA ASN A 37 14.45 -22.01 -8.48
C ASN A 37 14.23 -20.59 -7.93
N ASP A 38 15.22 -19.70 -8.05
CA ASP A 38 15.11 -18.33 -7.56
C ASP A 38 14.02 -17.54 -8.30
N ALA A 39 13.95 -17.67 -9.62
CA ALA A 39 12.92 -17.03 -10.43
C ALA A 39 11.52 -17.58 -10.10
N MET A 40 11.40 -18.91 -9.92
CA MET A 40 10.15 -19.55 -9.52
C MET A 40 9.67 -19.07 -8.14
N ASN A 41 10.57 -19.01 -7.16
CA ASN A 41 10.26 -18.55 -5.81
C ASN A 41 9.87 -17.07 -5.80
N LEU A 42 10.58 -16.23 -6.55
CA LEU A 42 10.26 -14.81 -6.69
C LEU A 42 8.88 -14.61 -7.31
N ALA A 43 8.58 -15.31 -8.42
CA ALA A 43 7.27 -15.23 -9.07
C ALA A 43 6.13 -15.67 -8.13
N GLN A 44 6.34 -16.76 -7.37
CA GLN A 44 5.39 -17.21 -6.37
C GLN A 44 5.16 -16.15 -5.28
N TYR A 45 6.23 -15.54 -4.77
CA TYR A 45 6.14 -14.45 -3.80
C TYR A 45 5.34 -13.26 -4.35
N GLN A 46 5.62 -12.83 -5.58
CA GLN A 46 4.90 -11.72 -6.21
C GLN A 46 3.42 -12.03 -6.42
N LEU A 47 3.09 -13.26 -6.82
CA LEU A 47 1.71 -13.73 -6.91
C LEU A 47 0.98 -13.65 -5.56
N GLN A 48 1.63 -14.04 -4.46
CA GLN A 48 1.02 -13.89 -3.13
C GLN A 48 0.87 -12.42 -2.75
N ALA A 49 1.90 -11.59 -2.96
CA ALA A 49 1.83 -10.16 -2.68
C ALA A 49 0.72 -9.45 -3.48
N ALA A 50 0.43 -9.91 -4.71
CA ALA A 50 -0.69 -9.42 -5.51
C ALA A 50 -2.04 -9.86 -4.93
N ARG A 51 -2.18 -11.12 -4.51
CA ARG A 51 -3.39 -11.62 -3.85
C ARG A 51 -3.67 -10.89 -2.55
N ASP A 52 -2.65 -10.72 -1.72
CA ASP A 52 -2.74 -10.02 -0.43
C ASP A 52 -3.14 -8.55 -0.62
N ALA A 53 -2.76 -7.94 -1.74
CA ALA A 53 -3.18 -6.58 -2.09
C ALA A 53 -4.62 -6.49 -2.65
N GLY A 54 -5.37 -7.60 -2.70
CA GLY A 54 -6.74 -7.63 -3.21
C GLY A 54 -6.83 -7.62 -4.73
N ALA A 55 -5.81 -8.12 -5.45
CA ALA A 55 -5.83 -8.11 -6.92
C ALA A 55 -6.97 -8.94 -7.53
N ALA A 56 -7.53 -9.90 -6.81
CA ALA A 56 -8.71 -10.63 -7.28
C ALA A 56 -9.94 -9.72 -7.49
N ASP A 57 -10.08 -8.68 -6.67
CA ASP A 57 -11.24 -7.77 -6.73
C ASP A 57 -10.98 -6.58 -7.66
N TYR A 58 -9.76 -6.05 -7.63
CA TYR A 58 -9.42 -4.78 -8.29
C TYR A 58 -8.62 -4.94 -9.60
N ALA A 59 -7.98 -6.09 -9.83
CA ALA A 59 -7.16 -6.37 -11.01
C ALA A 59 -7.21 -7.86 -11.46
N PRO A 60 -8.40 -8.47 -11.60
CA PRO A 60 -8.54 -9.93 -11.80
C PRO A 60 -7.89 -10.41 -13.10
N VAL A 61 -7.92 -9.60 -14.15
CA VAL A 61 -7.36 -9.95 -15.46
C VAL A 61 -5.83 -10.07 -15.40
N ASP A 62 -5.16 -9.07 -14.83
CA ASP A 62 -3.70 -9.09 -14.67
C ASP A 62 -3.24 -10.22 -13.74
N LEU A 63 -3.99 -10.44 -12.64
CA LEU A 63 -3.73 -11.54 -11.73
C LEU A 63 -3.91 -12.91 -12.42
N GLY A 64 -4.90 -13.04 -13.31
CA GLY A 64 -5.11 -14.23 -14.12
C GLY A 64 -3.92 -14.51 -15.05
N PHE A 65 -3.45 -13.50 -15.79
CA PHE A 65 -2.28 -13.64 -16.65
C PHE A 65 -1.03 -14.07 -15.87
N ALA A 66 -0.80 -13.48 -14.69
CA ALA A 66 0.31 -13.87 -13.83
C ALA A 66 0.22 -15.36 -13.42
N GLN A 67 -0.98 -15.83 -13.06
CA GLN A 67 -1.20 -17.22 -12.66
C GLN A 67 -1.02 -18.19 -13.82
N ASP A 68 -1.58 -17.87 -14.98
CA ASP A 68 -1.48 -18.71 -16.18
C ASP A 68 -0.02 -18.84 -16.64
N LYS A 69 0.76 -17.75 -16.61
CA LYS A 69 2.19 -17.81 -16.92
C LYS A 69 2.98 -18.61 -15.89
N PHE A 70 2.64 -18.50 -14.61
CA PHE A 70 3.29 -19.31 -13.57
C PHE A 70 2.99 -20.80 -13.72
N GLN A 71 1.77 -21.16 -14.12
CA GLN A 71 1.42 -22.55 -14.45
C GLN A 71 2.22 -23.07 -15.65
N GLN A 72 2.38 -22.25 -16.69
CA GLN A 72 3.22 -22.58 -17.83
C GLN A 72 4.70 -22.72 -17.43
N ALA A 73 5.20 -21.87 -16.52
CA ALA A 73 6.55 -21.98 -15.97
C ALA A 73 6.75 -23.31 -15.21
N GLN A 74 5.76 -23.74 -14.41
CA GLN A 74 5.78 -25.04 -13.73
C GLN A 74 5.79 -26.21 -14.73
N ALA A 75 4.98 -26.15 -15.79
CA ALA A 75 5.00 -27.17 -16.84
C ALA A 75 6.35 -27.21 -17.60
N ALA A 76 6.98 -26.06 -17.82
CA ALA A 76 8.32 -25.98 -18.39
C ALA A 76 9.39 -26.58 -17.45
N MET A 77 9.26 -26.39 -16.13
CA MET A 77 10.11 -27.04 -15.12
C MET A 77 10.00 -28.56 -15.18
N GLU A 78 8.78 -29.10 -15.27
CA GLU A 78 8.53 -30.55 -15.36
C GLU A 78 9.14 -31.17 -16.62
N THR A 79 9.07 -30.44 -17.74
CA THR A 79 9.67 -30.85 -19.03
C THR A 79 11.16 -30.51 -19.14
N ARG A 80 11.80 -30.02 -18.07
CA ARG A 80 13.21 -29.62 -17.99
C ARG A 80 13.62 -28.53 -18.97
N LYS A 81 12.66 -27.71 -19.41
CA LYS A 81 12.90 -26.52 -20.24
C LYS A 81 13.21 -25.32 -19.34
N PHE A 82 14.37 -25.36 -18.70
CA PHE A 82 14.73 -24.42 -17.64
C PHE A 82 14.83 -22.96 -18.10
N ALA A 83 15.27 -22.70 -19.33
CA ALA A 83 15.29 -21.35 -19.89
C ALA A 83 13.87 -20.78 -20.07
N ASP A 84 12.96 -21.57 -20.63
CA ASP A 84 11.56 -21.18 -20.82
C ASP A 84 10.87 -20.97 -19.47
N ALA A 85 11.12 -21.86 -18.50
CA ALA A 85 10.60 -21.73 -17.14
C ALA A 85 11.05 -20.42 -16.47
N ALA A 86 12.32 -20.04 -16.61
CA ALA A 86 12.86 -18.80 -16.06
C ALA A 86 12.15 -17.58 -16.66
N ASN A 87 12.03 -17.52 -17.99
CA ASN A 87 11.38 -16.41 -18.69
C ASN A 87 9.90 -16.29 -18.29
N LEU A 88 9.16 -17.42 -18.30
CA LEU A 88 7.74 -17.44 -17.92
C LEU A 88 7.52 -17.05 -16.45
N ALA A 89 8.43 -17.45 -15.55
CA ALA A 89 8.37 -17.06 -14.15
C ALA A 89 8.63 -15.55 -13.97
N GLU A 90 9.60 -14.98 -14.68
CA GLU A 90 9.88 -13.55 -14.64
C GLU A 90 8.71 -12.73 -15.20
N GLU A 91 8.14 -13.14 -16.33
CA GLU A 91 6.93 -12.52 -16.90
C GLU A 91 5.74 -12.61 -15.94
N SER A 92 5.53 -13.78 -15.32
CA SER A 92 4.52 -13.97 -14.28
C SER A 92 4.72 -13.02 -13.10
N GLY A 93 5.96 -12.86 -12.64
CA GLY A 93 6.31 -11.93 -11.56
C GLY A 93 6.01 -10.47 -11.94
N ALA A 94 6.32 -10.06 -13.16
CA ALA A 94 6.01 -8.71 -13.66
C ALA A 94 4.50 -8.46 -13.76
N ASP A 95 3.73 -9.43 -14.27
CA ASP A 95 2.27 -9.34 -14.32
C ASP A 95 1.65 -9.30 -12.91
N ALA A 96 2.19 -10.09 -11.97
CA ALA A 96 1.75 -10.08 -10.58
C ALA A 96 2.01 -8.72 -9.92
N GLU A 97 3.17 -8.10 -10.16
CA GLU A 97 3.46 -6.76 -9.65
C GLU A 97 2.52 -5.71 -10.24
N LEU A 98 2.25 -5.79 -11.55
CA LEU A 98 1.27 -4.93 -12.21
C LEU A 98 -0.11 -5.08 -11.55
N ALA A 99 -0.56 -6.32 -11.33
CA ALA A 99 -1.82 -6.62 -10.65
C ALA A 99 -1.83 -6.04 -9.23
N ARG A 100 -0.74 -6.19 -8.47
CA ARG A 100 -0.60 -5.65 -7.11
C ARG A 100 -0.74 -4.14 -7.06
N VAL A 101 -0.04 -3.43 -7.96
CA VAL A 101 -0.09 -1.96 -8.02
C VAL A 101 -1.47 -1.48 -8.44
N LYS A 102 -2.07 -2.12 -9.45
CA LYS A 102 -3.45 -1.82 -9.86
C LYS A 102 -4.45 -2.08 -8.73
N ALA A 103 -4.25 -3.14 -7.96
CA ALA A 103 -5.11 -3.47 -6.83
C ALA A 103 -5.08 -2.40 -5.74
N ARG A 104 -3.88 -1.99 -5.34
CA ARG A 104 -3.69 -0.89 -4.39
C ARG A 104 -4.33 0.41 -4.87
N LEU A 105 -4.21 0.72 -6.15
CA LEU A 105 -4.86 1.88 -6.75
C LEU A 105 -6.39 1.77 -6.72
N GLY A 106 -6.94 0.59 -7.04
CA GLY A 106 -8.37 0.32 -6.97
C GLY A 106 -8.91 0.48 -5.55
N ALA A 107 -8.25 -0.13 -4.56
CA ALA A 107 -8.59 -0.01 -3.16
C ALA A 107 -8.55 1.45 -2.67
N ALA A 108 -7.49 2.19 -2.99
CA ALA A 108 -7.37 3.60 -2.63
C ALA A 108 -8.50 4.46 -3.24
N ARG A 109 -8.88 4.18 -4.50
CA ARG A 109 -10.02 4.87 -5.14
C ARG A 109 -11.34 4.57 -4.44
N ALA A 110 -11.58 3.31 -4.08
CA ALA A 110 -12.78 2.92 -3.34
C ALA A 110 -12.84 3.61 -1.97
N GLU A 111 -11.72 3.69 -1.25
CA GLU A 111 -11.62 4.39 0.03
C GLU A 111 -11.92 5.90 -0.12
N ILE A 112 -11.35 6.56 -1.14
CA ILE A 112 -11.62 7.96 -1.43
C ILE A 112 -13.11 8.19 -1.72
N GLN A 113 -13.73 7.32 -2.52
CA GLN A 113 -15.16 7.42 -2.81
C GLN A 113 -16.01 7.27 -1.55
N GLY A 114 -15.68 6.32 -0.67
CA GLY A 114 -16.36 6.16 0.62
C GLY A 114 -16.24 7.41 1.49
N LYS A 115 -15.04 7.97 1.62
CA LYS A 115 -14.79 9.21 2.39
C LYS A 115 -15.54 10.41 1.80
N LEU A 116 -15.63 10.52 0.49
CA LEU A 116 -16.38 11.58 -0.18
C LEU A 116 -17.88 11.47 0.12
N GLN A 117 -18.45 10.26 0.00
CA GLN A 117 -19.86 10.03 0.32
C GLN A 117 -20.17 10.36 1.78
N GLU A 118 -19.28 9.97 2.70
CA GLU A 118 -19.41 10.31 4.11
C GLU A 118 -19.32 11.82 4.36
N ASN A 119 -18.36 12.51 3.72
CA ASN A 119 -18.24 13.96 3.85
C ASN A 119 -19.49 14.69 3.34
N THR A 120 -20.03 14.27 2.19
CA THR A 120 -21.28 14.81 1.65
C THR A 120 -22.45 14.55 2.59
N ARG A 121 -22.57 13.33 3.16
CA ARG A 121 -23.61 13.01 4.14
C ARG A 121 -23.56 13.95 5.33
N LEU A 122 -22.38 14.13 5.93
CA LEU A 122 -22.20 15.01 7.10
C LEU A 122 -22.52 16.48 6.79
N ARG A 123 -22.17 16.97 5.59
CA ARG A 123 -22.54 18.33 5.14
C ARG A 123 -24.04 18.50 5.05
N ASN A 124 -24.73 17.55 4.42
CA ASN A 124 -26.18 17.59 4.28
C ASN A 124 -26.88 17.53 5.64
N GLU A 125 -26.37 16.72 6.57
CA GLU A 125 -26.88 16.68 7.95
C GLU A 125 -26.70 18.02 8.67
N GLY A 126 -25.53 18.65 8.53
CA GLY A 126 -25.27 19.99 9.08
C GLY A 126 -26.23 21.05 8.53
N GLU A 127 -26.48 21.05 7.22
CA GLU A 127 -27.43 21.96 6.56
C GLU A 127 -28.87 21.73 7.05
N GLN A 128 -29.29 20.48 7.20
CA GLN A 128 -30.61 20.14 7.73
C GLN A 128 -30.79 20.61 9.17
N LEU A 129 -29.78 20.44 10.02
CA LEU A 129 -29.81 20.90 11.40
C LEU A 129 -29.88 22.42 11.48
N ALA A 130 -29.10 23.14 10.66
CA ALA A 130 -29.16 24.59 10.56
C ALA A 130 -30.54 25.08 10.08
N ALA A 131 -31.12 24.43 9.07
CA ALA A 131 -32.46 24.74 8.59
C ALA A 131 -33.54 24.49 9.65
N ARG A 132 -33.43 23.38 10.42
CA ARG A 132 -34.33 23.10 11.55
C ARG A 132 -34.23 24.15 12.64
N GLN A 133 -33.02 24.62 12.98
CA GLN A 133 -32.84 25.71 13.93
C GLN A 133 -33.52 27.01 13.46
N GLN A 134 -33.34 27.38 12.18
CA GLN A 134 -33.99 28.55 11.60
C GLN A 134 -35.52 28.45 11.62
N GLN A 135 -36.07 27.27 11.34
CA GLN A 135 -37.52 27.05 11.41
C GLN A 135 -38.05 27.17 12.83
N MET A 136 -37.33 26.63 13.84
CA MET A 136 -37.73 26.79 15.24
C MET A 136 -37.71 28.26 15.67
N GLU A 137 -36.71 29.03 15.24
CA GLU A 137 -36.61 30.47 15.54
C GLU A 137 -37.73 31.29 14.90
N GLN A 138 -38.14 30.96 13.67
CA GLN A 138 -39.28 31.60 12.98
C GLN A 138 -40.65 31.15 13.50
N ALA A 139 -40.72 29.97 14.10
CA ALA A 139 -41.93 29.44 14.72
C ALA A 139 -42.16 29.98 16.14
N VAL A 140 -41.21 30.69 16.74
CA VAL A 140 -41.45 31.51 17.93
C VAL A 140 -42.38 32.64 17.47
N PRO A 141 -43.66 32.67 17.88
CA PRO A 141 -44.54 33.75 17.48
C PRO A 141 -43.90 35.04 17.98
N ALA A 142 -43.76 36.04 17.10
CA ALA A 142 -43.45 37.39 17.54
C ALA A 142 -44.36 37.70 18.73
N PRO A 143 -43.84 38.21 19.86
CA PRO A 143 -44.71 38.53 20.99
C PRO A 143 -45.79 39.44 20.44
N ALA A 144 -47.04 38.98 20.50
CA ALA A 144 -48.17 39.76 20.06
C ALA A 144 -48.04 41.13 20.72
N ALA A 145 -47.84 42.15 19.90
CA ALA A 145 -47.86 43.52 20.35
C ALA A 145 -49.30 43.83 20.74
N ASP A 146 -49.69 43.42 21.95
CA ASP A 146 -50.88 43.92 22.59
C ASP A 146 -50.66 44.00 24.12
N SER A 147 -50.59 45.24 24.58
CA SER A 147 -51.03 45.71 25.90
C SER A 147 -50.39 45.10 27.16
N SER A 148 -49.28 45.69 27.63
CA SER A 148 -49.01 45.85 29.08
C SER A 148 -47.95 46.94 29.31
N ALA A 149 -48.38 48.01 29.97
CA ALA A 149 -47.56 49.09 30.50
C ALA A 149 -46.38 48.58 31.38
N PRO A 150 -45.32 49.38 31.61
CA PRO A 150 -44.24 48.96 32.50
C PRO A 150 -44.79 48.79 33.92
N LEU A 151 -44.71 47.57 34.45
CA LEU A 151 -45.01 47.31 35.86
C LEU A 151 -43.98 48.04 36.74
N PRO A 152 -44.41 48.62 37.87
CA PRO A 152 -43.50 49.29 38.79
C PRO A 152 -42.50 48.27 39.35
N VAL A 153 -41.22 48.64 39.30
CA VAL A 153 -40.09 47.89 39.81
C VAL A 153 -40.30 47.71 41.32
N GLY A 154 -40.72 46.52 41.73
CA GLY A 154 -40.69 46.12 43.13
C GLY A 154 -39.26 45.76 43.51
N ASP A 155 -38.70 46.46 44.49
CA ASP A 155 -37.43 46.13 45.13
C ASP A 155 -37.41 44.65 45.53
N MET A 156 -36.64 43.85 44.80
CA MET A 156 -36.33 42.49 45.16
C MET A 156 -34.90 42.51 45.73
N PRO A 157 -34.68 42.12 47.00
CA PRO A 157 -33.33 42.06 47.54
C PRO A 157 -32.52 41.02 46.75
N ALA A 158 -31.27 41.36 46.45
CA ALA A 158 -30.36 40.48 45.73
C ALA A 158 -30.28 39.10 46.43
N PRO A 159 -30.28 37.98 45.68
CA PRO A 159 -29.93 36.70 46.26
C PRO A 159 -28.50 36.82 46.83
N SER A 160 -28.31 36.31 48.04
CA SER A 160 -27.01 36.28 48.70
C SER A 160 -25.98 35.69 47.73
N ALA A 161 -24.92 36.45 47.47
CA ALA A 161 -23.79 36.01 46.69
C ALA A 161 -23.38 34.60 47.16
N SER A 162 -23.50 33.62 46.27
CA SER A 162 -22.89 32.31 46.49
C SER A 162 -21.39 32.55 46.63
N VAL A 163 -20.92 32.44 47.86
CA VAL A 163 -19.52 32.55 48.22
C VAL A 163 -18.74 31.50 47.45
N LEU A 164 -17.75 31.97 46.72
CA LEU A 164 -16.68 31.18 46.14
C LEU A 164 -15.97 30.44 47.29
N SER A 165 -16.27 29.15 47.46
CA SER A 165 -15.50 28.29 48.36
C SER A 165 -14.06 28.21 47.83
N ALA A 166 -13.13 28.71 48.64
CA ALA A 166 -11.69 28.63 48.40
C ALA A 166 -11.23 27.17 48.24
N PRO A 167 -10.17 26.90 47.46
CA PRO A 167 -9.63 25.56 47.32
C PRO A 167 -8.89 25.17 48.60
N VAL A 168 -9.19 23.98 49.11
CA VAL A 168 -8.42 23.32 50.16
C VAL A 168 -7.10 22.84 49.55
N ASP A 169 -5.99 23.33 50.10
CA ASP A 169 -4.66 22.81 49.84
C ASP A 169 -4.52 21.36 50.33
N GLY A 170 -4.00 20.51 49.44
CA GLY A 170 -3.10 19.42 49.83
C GLY A 170 -3.64 17.99 49.73
N VAL A 171 -3.41 17.33 48.58
CA VAL A 171 -2.84 15.97 48.55
C VAL A 171 -1.82 15.88 47.40
N PRO A 172 -0.56 15.47 47.66
CA PRO A 172 0.42 15.21 46.62
C PRO A 172 0.33 13.74 46.19
N THR A 173 0.35 13.45 44.89
CA THR A 173 1.02 12.25 44.34
C THR A 173 1.02 12.26 42.81
N ASP A 174 2.25 12.23 42.29
CA ASP A 174 2.73 11.68 41.03
C ASP A 174 1.86 11.77 39.76
N ASN A 175 2.28 12.69 38.91
CA ASN A 175 1.95 12.73 37.49
C ASN A 175 3.11 12.13 36.69
N PRO A 176 2.96 11.00 35.98
CA PRO A 176 3.83 10.68 34.86
C PRO A 176 3.18 11.18 33.56
N ALA A 177 3.74 12.25 33.01
CA ALA A 177 3.48 12.69 31.64
C ALA A 177 4.00 11.66 30.61
N PRO A 178 3.38 11.54 29.43
CA PRO A 178 3.94 10.75 28.33
C PRO A 178 5.02 11.56 27.61
N ALA A 179 6.29 11.27 27.88
CA ALA A 179 7.40 11.78 27.10
C ALA A 179 7.88 10.71 26.11
N ALA A 180 7.77 11.07 24.83
CA ALA A 180 8.62 10.69 23.71
C ALA A 180 9.54 9.46 23.88
N SER A 181 9.20 8.40 23.16
CA SER A 181 10.13 7.33 22.80
C SER A 181 11.20 7.89 21.85
N SER A 182 12.41 8.08 22.36
CA SER A 182 13.62 8.29 21.57
C SER A 182 14.76 7.47 22.16
N GLY A 183 15.34 6.59 21.33
CA GLY A 183 16.69 6.07 21.54
C GLY A 183 16.79 4.60 21.95
N ILE A 184 16.88 3.71 20.96
CA ILE A 184 17.47 2.38 21.10
C ILE A 184 18.93 2.46 20.62
N PRO A 185 19.91 2.13 21.47
CA PRO A 185 21.12 1.44 21.07
C PRO A 185 21.20 0.12 21.87
N GLY A 186 21.15 -1.05 21.23
CA GLY A 186 22.32 -1.68 20.61
C GLY A 186 22.88 -2.74 21.57
N GLY A 187 22.84 -4.02 21.19
CA GLY A 187 23.35 -5.10 22.03
C GLY A 187 23.16 -6.52 21.46
N GLN A 188 23.95 -6.84 20.44
CA GLN A 188 24.45 -8.20 20.14
C GLN A 188 25.28 -8.74 21.33
N PRO A 189 25.64 -10.03 21.45
CA PRO A 189 26.09 -10.98 20.41
C PRO A 189 25.06 -11.97 19.88
#